data_AF-A0AAF0JBZ5-F1
#
_entry.id   AF-A0AAF0JBZ5-F1
#
_cell.length_a   1.000
_cell.length_b   1.000
_cell.length_c   1.000
_cell.angle_alpha   90.00
_cell.angle_beta   90.00
_cell.angle_gamma   90.00
#
_symmetry.space_group_name_H-M   'P 1'
#
loop_
_entity.id
_entity.type
_entity.pdbx_description
1 polymer ?
#
loop_
_entity_poly.entity_id
_entity_poly.type
_entity_poly.pdbx_seq_one_letter_code
_entity_poly.pdbx_strand_id
1 'polypeptide(L)'
;MVRHFLTFFAGVRYLLTVATFSWNGYDLWYRVAYFGAIISYGVVIYKSFGVPRTDKAYVQRALMDENVQYLVIAIYWCYIKPISITLIPYITFSLFHLLTFTRTTILPATQGSETSSSSGLSKTIQTWVKDNYDRAMRFVSYAEVVIFVRVLVGAILFRNSLLAPLLYAHFLRLRFYMSSFTRAAFQHVRSELDSLTQNPSCPPVVRKGYLMLTDLVTRYASTVLSINKDQPATRPTPQSSTPADPTKVKTR
;
A
#
# COMPACT_ATOMS: atom_id res chain seq x y z
N MET A 1 -11.97 -16.91 3.09
CA MET A 1 -11.51 -18.02 2.22
C MET A 1 -11.59 -17.64 0.75
N VAL A 2 -12.77 -17.41 0.17
CA VAL A 2 -12.94 -17.06 -1.26
C VAL A 2 -12.24 -15.76 -1.69
N ARG A 3 -12.05 -14.80 -0.78
CA ARG A 3 -11.78 -13.38 -1.15
C ARG A 3 -10.33 -13.09 -1.59
N HIS A 4 -9.32 -13.38 -0.76
CA HIS A 4 -7.91 -13.26 -1.16
C HIS A 4 -7.51 -14.32 -2.19
N PHE A 5 -8.14 -15.50 -2.14
CA PHE A 5 -7.98 -16.53 -3.15
C PHE A 5 -8.47 -16.02 -4.51
N LEU A 6 -9.66 -15.42 -4.58
CA LEU A 6 -10.17 -14.84 -5.82
C LEU A 6 -9.28 -13.72 -6.35
N THR A 7 -8.85 -12.77 -5.50
CA THR A 7 -7.93 -11.70 -5.93
C THR A 7 -6.60 -12.25 -6.42
N PHE A 8 -6.01 -13.19 -5.70
CA PHE A 8 -4.73 -13.78 -6.08
C PHE A 8 -4.84 -14.59 -7.37
N PHE A 9 -5.78 -15.54 -7.46
CA PHE A 9 -5.90 -16.41 -8.63
C PHE A 9 -6.43 -15.66 -9.86
N ALA A 10 -7.42 -14.78 -9.72
CA ALA A 10 -7.89 -13.96 -10.83
C ALA A 10 -6.81 -12.97 -11.28
N GLY A 11 -6.08 -12.36 -10.34
CA GLY A 11 -4.99 -11.44 -10.65
C GLY A 11 -3.79 -12.12 -11.32
N VAL A 12 -3.35 -13.28 -10.82
CA VAL A 12 -2.29 -14.09 -11.45
C VAL A 12 -2.72 -14.55 -12.84
N ARG A 13 -3.95 -15.07 -12.98
CA ARG A 13 -4.47 -15.46 -14.29
C ARG A 13 -4.51 -14.27 -15.24
N TYR A 14 -4.97 -13.12 -14.80
CA TYR A 14 -4.99 -11.91 -15.59
C TYR A 14 -3.58 -11.46 -16.03
N LEU A 15 -2.60 -11.46 -15.12
CA LEU A 15 -1.21 -11.14 -15.47
C LEU A 15 -0.63 -12.14 -16.47
N LEU A 16 -0.93 -13.43 -16.32
CA LEU A 16 -0.53 -14.46 -17.27
C LEU A 16 -1.20 -14.29 -18.63
N THR A 17 -2.49 -13.96 -18.66
CA THR A 17 -3.27 -13.68 -19.87
C THR A 17 -2.69 -12.47 -20.63
N VAL A 18 -2.30 -11.41 -19.90
CA VAL A 18 -1.57 -10.26 -20.47
C VAL A 18 -0.19 -10.67 -20.99
N ALA A 19 0.59 -11.43 -20.20
CA ALA A 19 1.93 -11.85 -20.57
C ALA A 19 1.94 -12.82 -21.77
N THR A 20 0.88 -13.61 -21.95
CA THR A 20 0.70 -14.55 -23.06
C THR A 20 -0.03 -13.96 -24.26
N PHE A 21 -0.33 -12.65 -24.25
CA PHE A 21 -1.13 -11.96 -25.29
C PHE A 21 -2.46 -12.67 -25.61
N SER A 22 -3.04 -13.38 -24.64
CA SER A 22 -4.37 -13.96 -24.77
C SER A 22 -5.39 -12.91 -24.35
N TRP A 23 -6.34 -12.55 -25.20
CA TRP A 23 -7.27 -11.45 -24.92
C TRP A 23 -8.63 -11.92 -24.38
N ASN A 24 -8.84 -13.23 -24.29
CA ASN A 24 -10.12 -13.82 -23.90
C ASN A 24 -10.40 -13.63 -22.39
N GLY A 25 -11.47 -12.89 -22.07
CA GLY A 25 -11.94 -12.69 -20.70
C GLY A 25 -11.15 -11.69 -19.85
N TYR A 26 -10.25 -10.91 -20.47
CA TYR A 26 -9.37 -9.94 -19.80
C TYR A 26 -10.13 -8.97 -18.86
N ASP A 27 -11.22 -8.37 -19.32
CA ASP A 27 -12.01 -7.42 -18.52
C ASP A 27 -12.72 -8.11 -17.35
N LEU A 28 -13.25 -9.32 -17.56
CA LEU A 28 -13.91 -10.10 -16.51
C LEU A 28 -12.95 -10.43 -15.37
N TRP A 29 -11.76 -10.98 -15.67
CA TRP A 29 -10.79 -11.35 -14.64
C TRP A 29 -10.24 -10.15 -13.88
N TYR A 30 -10.10 -8.99 -14.53
CA TYR A 30 -9.76 -7.73 -13.88
C TYR A 30 -10.82 -7.32 -12.84
N ARG A 31 -12.09 -7.30 -13.25
CA ARG A 31 -13.21 -6.94 -12.37
C ARG A 31 -13.37 -7.92 -11.22
N VAL A 32 -13.23 -9.21 -11.49
CA VAL A 32 -13.27 -10.27 -10.48
C VAL A 32 -12.13 -10.10 -9.46
N ALA A 33 -10.92 -9.77 -9.91
CA ALA A 33 -9.79 -9.54 -9.01
C ALA A 33 -10.03 -8.33 -8.08
N TYR A 34 -10.52 -7.20 -8.64
CA TYR A 34 -10.85 -6.01 -7.86
C TYR A 34 -12.04 -6.21 -6.93
N PHE A 35 -13.06 -6.91 -7.37
CA PHE A 35 -14.19 -7.27 -6.53
C PHE A 35 -13.72 -8.12 -5.32
N GLY A 36 -12.87 -9.13 -5.57
CA GLY A 36 -12.21 -9.88 -4.51
C GLY A 36 -11.41 -9.00 -3.56
N ALA A 37 -10.72 -7.97 -4.08
CA ALA A 37 -9.91 -7.06 -3.29
C ALA A 37 -10.80 -6.18 -2.38
N ILE A 38 -11.88 -5.62 -2.94
CA ILE A 38 -12.86 -4.81 -2.19
C ILE A 38 -13.42 -5.59 -1.00
N ILE A 39 -13.87 -6.83 -1.20
CA ILE A 39 -14.40 -7.64 -0.09
C ILE A 39 -13.28 -8.07 0.86
N SER A 40 -12.06 -8.28 0.37
CA SER A 40 -10.90 -8.61 1.20
C SER A 40 -10.58 -7.49 2.19
N TYR A 41 -10.34 -6.29 1.67
CA TYR A 41 -10.01 -5.11 2.45
C TYR A 41 -11.18 -4.65 3.33
N GLY A 42 -12.42 -4.74 2.85
CA GLY A 42 -13.61 -4.42 3.66
C GLY A 42 -13.69 -5.22 4.95
N VAL A 43 -13.37 -6.52 4.92
CA VAL A 43 -13.33 -7.34 6.13
C VAL A 43 -12.15 -7.00 7.03
N VAL A 44 -10.97 -6.70 6.46
CA VAL A 44 -9.80 -6.27 7.25
C VAL A 44 -10.13 -4.99 8.01
N ILE A 45 -10.73 -4.01 7.34
CA ILE A 45 -11.15 -2.74 7.94
C ILE A 45 -12.21 -2.98 9.02
N TYR A 46 -13.24 -3.78 8.75
CA TYR A 46 -14.26 -4.10 9.75
C TYR A 46 -13.66 -4.75 11.01
N LYS A 47 -12.67 -5.64 10.84
CA LYS A 47 -11.95 -6.23 11.98
C LYS A 47 -11.11 -5.21 12.76
N SER A 48 -10.49 -4.26 12.06
CA SER A 48 -9.60 -3.26 12.67
C SER A 48 -10.34 -2.08 13.32
N PHE A 49 -11.55 -1.77 12.86
CA PHE A 49 -12.29 -0.56 13.24
C PHE A 49 -13.67 -0.83 13.84
N GLY A 50 -14.23 -2.03 13.68
CA GLY A 50 -15.61 -2.33 14.07
C GLY A 50 -16.64 -1.62 13.18
N VAL A 51 -17.81 -1.34 13.76
CA VAL A 51 -18.92 -0.69 13.05
C VAL A 51 -18.54 0.75 12.67
N PRO A 52 -18.80 1.18 11.42
CA PRO A 52 -18.53 2.55 10.98
C PRO A 52 -19.23 3.60 11.86
N ARG A 53 -18.47 4.62 12.26
CA ARG A 53 -18.97 5.78 13.00
C ARG A 53 -18.68 7.06 12.24
N THR A 54 -19.51 8.07 12.44
CA THR A 54 -19.37 9.38 11.78
C THR A 54 -18.61 10.40 12.63
N ASP A 55 -18.06 9.98 13.78
CA ASP A 55 -17.28 10.87 14.63
C ASP A 55 -15.93 11.22 14.00
N LYS A 56 -15.47 12.46 14.26
CA LYS A 56 -14.23 13.00 13.66
C LYS A 56 -13.02 12.12 13.92
N ALA A 57 -12.91 11.54 15.11
CA ALA A 57 -11.76 10.71 15.49
C ALA A 57 -11.75 9.39 14.70
N TYR A 58 -12.90 8.74 14.53
CA TYR A 58 -13.04 7.56 13.69
C TYR A 58 -12.67 7.84 12.24
N VAL A 59 -13.25 8.90 11.65
CA VAL A 59 -13.01 9.27 10.25
C VAL A 59 -11.53 9.60 10.02
N GLN A 60 -10.93 10.40 10.90
CA GLN A 60 -9.52 10.76 10.79
C GLN A 60 -8.61 9.53 10.87
N ARG A 61 -8.88 8.61 11.80
CA ARG A 61 -8.12 7.36 11.92
C ARG A 61 -8.29 6.49 10.68
N ALA A 62 -9.51 6.35 10.16
CA ALA A 62 -9.79 5.56 8.97
C ALA A 62 -9.08 6.13 7.73
N LEU A 63 -9.07 7.45 7.54
CA LEU A 63 -8.40 8.09 6.40
C LEU A 63 -6.86 7.90 6.42
N MET A 64 -6.27 7.74 7.60
CA MET A 64 -4.83 7.49 7.76
C MET A 64 -4.44 6.01 7.69
N ASP A 65 -5.41 5.10 7.60
CA ASP A 65 -5.15 3.66 7.52
C ASP A 65 -4.90 3.19 6.09
N GLU A 66 -3.81 2.45 5.89
CA GLU A 66 -3.40 2.00 4.57
C GLU A 66 -4.44 1.05 3.93
N ASN A 67 -5.12 0.22 4.72
CA ASN A 67 -6.13 -0.70 4.18
C ASN A 67 -7.34 0.07 3.66
N VAL A 68 -7.76 1.12 4.35
CA VAL A 68 -8.84 2.01 3.88
C VAL A 68 -8.43 2.70 2.58
N GLN A 69 -7.20 3.20 2.51
CA GLN A 69 -6.65 3.84 1.30
C GLN A 69 -6.63 2.87 0.11
N TYR A 70 -6.18 1.63 0.30
CA TYR A 70 -6.23 0.58 -0.72
C TYR A 70 -7.65 0.17 -1.10
N LEU A 71 -8.60 0.16 -0.15
CA LEU A 71 -10.02 -0.11 -0.46
C LEU A 71 -10.59 0.96 -1.38
N VAL A 72 -10.38 2.24 -1.07
CA VAL A 72 -10.89 3.36 -1.86
C VAL A 72 -10.36 3.30 -3.28
N ILE A 73 -9.04 3.09 -3.45
CA ILE A 73 -8.46 3.01 -4.79
C ILE A 73 -8.88 1.71 -5.51
N ALA A 74 -9.14 0.60 -4.81
CA ALA A 74 -9.67 -0.63 -5.41
C ALA A 74 -11.07 -0.43 -5.99
N ILE A 75 -11.94 0.27 -5.26
CA ILE A 75 -13.28 0.65 -5.73
C ILE A 75 -13.16 1.45 -7.01
N TYR A 76 -12.30 2.48 -7.03
CA TYR A 76 -12.08 3.28 -8.23
C TYR A 76 -11.62 2.44 -9.43
N TRP A 77 -10.60 1.61 -9.24
CA TRP A 77 -10.09 0.75 -10.31
C TRP A 77 -11.13 -0.24 -10.83
N CYS A 78 -12.04 -0.73 -9.98
CA CYS A 78 -13.09 -1.66 -10.37
C CYS A 78 -14.09 -1.07 -11.40
N TYR A 79 -14.30 0.25 -11.40
CA TYR A 79 -15.29 0.92 -12.26
C TYR A 79 -14.71 1.58 -13.50
N ILE A 80 -13.41 1.86 -13.55
CA ILE A 80 -12.78 2.50 -14.71
C ILE A 80 -12.28 1.49 -15.75
N LYS A 81 -11.78 1.99 -16.89
CA LYS A 81 -11.11 1.16 -17.90
C LYS A 81 -9.92 0.41 -17.29
N PRO A 82 -9.74 -0.89 -17.55
CA PRO A 82 -8.66 -1.67 -16.94
C PRO A 82 -7.26 -1.08 -17.18
N ILE A 83 -6.47 -1.00 -16.11
CA ILE A 83 -5.06 -0.66 -16.16
C ILE A 83 -4.28 -1.78 -15.48
N SER A 84 -3.75 -2.73 -16.24
CA SER A 84 -3.25 -4.00 -15.71
C SER A 84 -2.29 -3.89 -14.52
N ILE A 85 -1.37 -2.92 -14.59
CA ILE A 85 -0.32 -2.72 -13.59
C ILE A 85 -0.87 -2.34 -12.21
N THR A 86 -2.10 -1.82 -12.12
CA THR A 86 -2.71 -1.43 -10.83
C THR A 86 -3.04 -2.63 -9.94
N LEU A 87 -3.08 -3.85 -10.50
CA LEU A 87 -3.32 -5.09 -9.74
C LEU A 87 -2.09 -5.57 -8.97
N ILE A 88 -0.87 -5.11 -9.32
CA ILE A 88 0.37 -5.62 -8.73
C ILE A 88 0.35 -5.58 -7.20
N PRO A 89 0.06 -4.43 -6.53
CA PRO A 89 0.01 -4.38 -5.08
C PRO A 89 -0.98 -5.39 -4.48
N TYR A 90 -2.18 -5.49 -5.07
CA TYR A 90 -3.25 -6.37 -4.58
C TYR A 90 -2.90 -7.85 -4.68
N ILE A 91 -2.25 -8.26 -5.77
CA ILE A 91 -1.79 -9.64 -5.96
C ILE A 91 -0.69 -9.96 -4.96
N THR A 92 0.27 -9.05 -4.78
CA THR A 92 1.35 -9.21 -3.80
C THR A 92 0.78 -9.36 -2.39
N PHE A 93 -0.06 -8.44 -1.92
CA PHE A 93 -0.65 -8.57 -0.58
C PHE A 93 -1.54 -9.81 -0.44
N SER A 94 -2.30 -10.16 -1.48
CA SER A 94 -3.16 -11.35 -1.45
C SER A 94 -2.36 -12.64 -1.31
N LEU A 95 -1.15 -12.73 -1.87
CA LEU A 95 -0.24 -13.86 -1.65
C LEU A 95 0.15 -14.01 -0.17
N PHE A 96 0.57 -12.92 0.46
CA PHE A 96 0.97 -12.92 1.88
C PHE A 96 -0.21 -13.27 2.80
N HIS A 97 -1.40 -12.75 2.50
CA HIS A 97 -2.62 -13.12 3.22
C HIS A 97 -3.01 -14.58 3.00
N LEU A 98 -2.89 -15.10 1.77
CA LEU A 98 -3.18 -16.49 1.44
C LEU A 98 -2.25 -17.43 2.20
N LEU A 99 -0.94 -17.18 2.17
CA LEU A 99 0.06 -17.97 2.91
C LEU A 99 -0.22 -17.95 4.42
N THR A 100 -0.46 -16.77 4.99
CA THR A 100 -0.78 -16.62 6.41
C THR A 100 -2.05 -17.37 6.79
N PHE A 101 -3.09 -17.29 5.96
CA PHE A 101 -4.35 -17.99 6.16
C PHE A 101 -4.18 -19.51 6.05
N THR A 102 -3.42 -19.99 5.06
CA THR A 102 -3.08 -21.41 4.94
C THR A 102 -2.43 -21.92 6.22
N ARG A 103 -1.43 -21.19 6.73
CA ARG A 103 -0.73 -21.53 7.97
C ARG A 103 -1.63 -21.54 9.20
N THR A 104 -2.47 -20.52 9.37
CA THR A 104 -3.18 -20.27 10.64
C THR A 104 -4.57 -20.87 10.69
N THR A 105 -5.16 -21.23 9.55
CA THR A 105 -6.53 -21.74 9.49
C THR A 105 -6.63 -23.08 8.76
N ILE A 106 -6.01 -23.21 7.57
CA ILE A 106 -6.16 -24.43 6.77
C ILE A 106 -5.38 -25.60 7.38
N LEU A 107 -4.09 -25.43 7.66
CA LEU A 107 -3.27 -26.52 8.19
C LEU A 107 -3.80 -27.07 9.53
N PRO A 108 -4.21 -26.24 10.52
CA PRO A 108 -4.81 -26.76 11.73
C PRO A 108 -6.15 -27.47 11.50
N ALA A 109 -6.97 -27.00 10.56
CA ALA A 109 -8.29 -27.56 10.29
C ALA A 109 -8.26 -28.89 9.52
N THR A 110 -7.25 -29.13 8.69
CA THR A 110 -7.17 -30.35 7.86
C THR A 110 -6.37 -31.49 8.47
N GLN A 111 -5.58 -31.23 9.52
CA GLN A 111 -4.63 -32.22 10.06
C GLN A 111 -4.86 -32.61 11.52
N GLY A 112 -5.98 -32.18 12.13
CA GLY A 112 -6.44 -32.53 13.49
C GLY A 112 -5.38 -33.00 14.48
N SER A 113 -4.86 -32.12 15.35
CA SER A 113 -3.91 -32.39 16.47
C SER A 113 -2.64 -33.22 16.23
N GLU A 114 -2.45 -33.89 15.09
CA GLU A 114 -1.25 -34.69 14.79
C GLU A 114 -0.11 -33.79 14.28
N THR A 115 1.01 -33.85 15.00
CA THR A 115 1.82 -32.66 15.31
C THR A 115 3.18 -32.58 14.58
N SER A 116 3.43 -33.42 13.58
CA SER A 116 4.77 -33.57 12.99
C SER A 116 4.93 -32.99 11.56
N SER A 117 3.96 -33.17 10.65
CA SER A 117 4.04 -32.64 9.28
C SER A 117 3.47 -31.21 9.14
N SER A 118 2.42 -30.89 9.92
CA SER A 118 1.82 -29.55 10.03
C SER A 118 2.81 -28.51 10.55
N SER A 119 3.70 -28.90 11.48
CA SER A 119 4.70 -28.03 12.08
C SER A 119 5.81 -27.64 11.09
N GLY A 120 6.23 -28.57 10.22
CA GLY A 120 7.23 -28.33 9.18
C GLY A 120 6.75 -27.32 8.13
N LEU A 121 5.61 -27.58 7.49
CA LEU A 121 5.06 -26.67 6.46
C LEU A 121 4.65 -25.32 7.06
N SER A 122 4.04 -25.30 8.26
CA SER A 122 3.71 -24.07 8.97
C SER A 122 4.94 -23.21 9.24
N LYS A 123 6.05 -23.82 9.66
CA LYS A 123 7.33 -23.13 9.90
C LYS A 123 7.92 -22.61 8.59
N THR A 124 7.92 -23.42 7.51
CA THR A 124 8.39 -23.00 6.19
C THR A 124 7.63 -21.78 5.67
N ILE A 125 6.29 -21.81 5.73
CA ILE A 125 5.45 -20.67 5.32
C ILE A 125 5.78 -19.44 6.16
N GLN A 126 5.92 -19.59 7.49
CA GLN A 126 6.24 -18.48 8.38
C GLN A 126 7.59 -17.85 8.06
N THR A 127 8.62 -18.67 7.85
CA THR A 127 9.96 -18.21 7.48
C THR A 127 9.93 -17.51 6.13
N TRP A 128 9.28 -18.10 5.12
CA TRP A 128 9.17 -17.48 3.80
C TRP A 128 8.48 -16.11 3.86
N VAL A 129 7.37 -16.00 4.60
CA VAL A 129 6.65 -14.73 4.78
C VAL A 129 7.55 -13.68 5.42
N LYS A 130 8.30 -14.03 6.47
CA LYS A 130 9.22 -13.10 7.13
C LYS A 130 10.36 -12.66 6.21
N ASP A 131 11.03 -13.59 5.55
CA ASP A 131 12.22 -13.33 4.74
C ASP A 131 11.89 -12.51 3.48
N ASN A 132 10.66 -12.60 3.00
CA ASN A 132 10.23 -11.92 1.78
C ASN A 132 9.38 -10.66 2.05
N TYR A 133 8.97 -10.39 3.29
CA TYR A 133 8.10 -9.24 3.60
C TYR A 133 8.72 -7.92 3.16
N ASP A 134 9.94 -7.62 3.61
CA ASP A 134 10.62 -6.35 3.27
C ASP A 134 10.88 -6.23 1.76
N ARG A 135 11.23 -7.33 1.10
CA ARG A 135 11.43 -7.39 -0.35
C ARG A 135 10.13 -7.08 -1.09
N ALA A 136 9.02 -7.67 -0.65
CA ALA A 136 7.70 -7.42 -1.22
C ALA A 136 7.24 -5.98 -0.98
N MET A 137 7.47 -5.42 0.22
CA MET A 137 7.12 -4.03 0.51
C MET A 137 7.91 -3.03 -0.34
N ARG A 138 9.20 -3.28 -0.58
CA ARG A 138 10.00 -2.50 -1.54
C ARG A 138 9.47 -2.64 -2.95
N PHE A 139 9.20 -3.87 -3.40
CA PHE A 139 8.66 -4.15 -4.72
C PHE A 139 7.33 -3.41 -4.95
N VAL A 140 6.39 -3.50 -4.01
CA VAL A 140 5.11 -2.78 -4.07
C VAL A 140 5.34 -1.28 -4.12
N SER A 141 6.24 -0.74 -3.29
CA SER A 141 6.53 0.69 -3.25
C SER A 141 7.05 1.22 -4.60
N TYR A 142 7.93 0.47 -5.28
CA TYR A 142 8.37 0.82 -6.64
C TYR A 142 7.24 0.67 -7.66
N ALA A 143 6.45 -0.41 -7.57
CA ALA A 143 5.29 -0.60 -8.44
C ALA A 143 4.30 0.56 -8.30
N GLU A 144 4.06 1.06 -7.09
CA GLU A 144 3.20 2.20 -6.83
C GLU A 144 3.68 3.47 -7.56
N VAL A 145 5.00 3.75 -7.53
CA VAL A 145 5.59 4.87 -8.27
C VAL A 145 5.40 4.69 -9.78
N VAL A 146 5.65 3.49 -10.31
CA VAL A 146 5.47 3.20 -11.75
C VAL A 146 4.01 3.33 -12.17
N ILE A 147 3.06 2.86 -11.35
CA ILE A 147 1.63 3.02 -11.60
C ILE A 147 1.29 4.51 -11.73
N PHE A 148 1.81 5.36 -10.84
CA PHE A 148 1.58 6.81 -10.91
C PHE A 148 2.09 7.41 -12.21
N VAL A 149 3.33 7.10 -12.60
CA VAL A 149 3.90 7.56 -13.88
C VAL A 149 3.02 7.13 -15.04
N ARG A 150 2.56 5.87 -15.07
CA ARG A 150 1.66 5.39 -16.13
C ARG A 150 0.33 6.14 -16.15
N VAL A 151 -0.34 6.36 -15.01
CA VAL A 151 -1.64 7.05 -15.00
C VAL A 151 -1.49 8.54 -15.32
N LEU A 152 -0.36 9.15 -14.97
CA LEU A 152 -0.02 10.53 -15.31
C LEU A 152 0.24 10.69 -16.81
N VAL A 153 1.10 9.86 -17.40
CA VAL A 153 1.36 9.85 -18.84
C VAL A 153 0.08 9.60 -19.62
N GLY A 154 -0.73 8.63 -19.18
CA GLY A 154 -2.00 8.37 -19.83
C GLY A 154 -2.97 9.57 -19.75
N ALA A 155 -2.95 10.36 -18.67
CA ALA A 155 -3.78 11.55 -18.55
C ALA A 155 -3.30 12.67 -19.50
N ILE A 156 -1.99 12.87 -19.61
CA ILE A 156 -1.38 13.81 -20.57
C ILE A 156 -1.73 13.42 -22.02
N LEU A 157 -1.77 12.12 -22.31
CA LEU A 157 -2.14 11.58 -23.61
C LEU A 157 -3.66 11.39 -23.79
N PHE A 158 -4.49 11.86 -22.85
CA PHE A 158 -5.95 11.69 -22.84
C PHE A 158 -6.44 10.23 -23.00
N ARG A 159 -5.63 9.25 -22.55
CA ARG A 159 -5.91 7.81 -22.56
C ARG A 159 -6.63 7.31 -21.31
N ASN A 160 -6.62 8.08 -20.21
CA ASN A 160 -7.44 7.85 -19.02
C ASN A 160 -7.93 9.19 -18.45
N SER A 161 -8.95 9.12 -17.59
CA SER A 161 -9.51 10.30 -16.91
C SER A 161 -8.45 11.05 -16.11
N LEU A 162 -8.52 12.39 -16.12
CA LEU A 162 -7.70 13.26 -15.28
C LEU A 162 -7.91 13.00 -13.77
N LEU A 163 -9.04 12.39 -13.40
CA LEU A 163 -9.29 11.97 -12.01
C LEU A 163 -8.32 10.88 -11.53
N ALA A 164 -7.86 9.99 -12.44
CA ALA A 164 -6.98 8.87 -12.07
C ALA A 164 -5.65 9.33 -11.47
N PRO A 165 -4.84 10.21 -12.11
CA PRO A 165 -3.61 10.69 -11.51
C PRO A 165 -3.86 11.55 -10.26
N LEU A 166 -4.96 12.30 -10.17
CA LEU A 166 -5.27 13.09 -8.97
C LEU A 166 -5.56 12.21 -7.75
N LEU A 167 -6.45 11.23 -7.92
CA LEU A 167 -6.80 10.26 -6.88
C LEU A 167 -5.57 9.46 -6.46
N TYR A 168 -4.77 9.01 -7.43
CA TYR A 168 -3.58 8.21 -7.16
C TYR A 168 -2.42 9.03 -6.58
N ALA A 169 -2.28 10.30 -6.94
CA ALA A 169 -1.33 11.22 -6.30
C ALA A 169 -1.67 11.39 -4.81
N HIS A 170 -2.96 11.52 -4.47
CA HIS A 170 -3.40 11.60 -3.07
C HIS A 170 -3.10 10.31 -2.31
N PHE A 171 -3.41 9.16 -2.90
CA PHE A 171 -3.04 7.85 -2.35
C PHE A 171 -1.52 7.75 -2.09
N LEU A 172 -0.70 8.09 -3.08
CA LEU A 172 0.76 8.05 -2.94
C LEU A 172 1.29 9.04 -1.89
N ARG A 173 0.66 10.20 -1.78
CA ARG A 173 1.00 11.18 -0.74
C ARG A 173 0.78 10.60 0.65
N LEU A 174 -0.38 9.98 0.89
CA LEU A 174 -0.67 9.32 2.17
C LEU A 174 0.33 8.18 2.44
N ARG A 175 0.62 7.35 1.42
CA ARG A 175 1.62 6.28 1.51
C ARG A 175 3.02 6.80 1.81
N PHE A 176 3.41 7.95 1.24
CA PHE A 176 4.69 8.59 1.55
C PHE A 176 4.80 8.96 3.04
N TYR A 177 3.71 9.37 3.68
CA TYR A 177 3.71 9.64 5.13
C TYR A 177 3.76 8.35 5.97
N MET A 178 3.03 7.31 5.58
CA MET A 178 2.87 6.11 6.41
C MET A 178 3.95 5.04 6.20
N SER A 179 4.54 4.96 5.00
CA SER A 179 5.45 3.89 4.61
C SER A 179 6.89 4.37 4.38
N SER A 180 7.83 3.84 5.17
CA SER A 180 9.27 4.05 4.96
C SER A 180 9.76 3.48 3.63
N PHE A 181 9.19 2.36 3.17
CA PHE A 181 9.51 1.76 1.88
C PHE A 181 9.12 2.67 0.72
N THR A 182 7.98 3.33 0.80
CA THR A 182 7.52 4.30 -0.20
C THR A 182 8.47 5.49 -0.23
N ARG A 183 8.84 6.06 0.94
CA ARG A 183 9.83 7.15 1.01
C ARG A 183 11.17 6.76 0.38
N ALA A 184 11.68 5.57 0.70
CA ALA A 184 12.93 5.07 0.13
C ALA A 184 12.86 4.92 -1.40
N ALA A 185 11.74 4.40 -1.92
CA ALA A 185 11.53 4.27 -3.36
C ALA A 185 11.52 5.64 -4.06
N PHE A 186 10.83 6.65 -3.50
CA PHE A 186 10.85 8.01 -4.03
C PHE A 186 12.24 8.64 -3.99
N GLN A 187 12.99 8.47 -2.89
CA GLN A 187 14.35 8.97 -2.77
C GLN A 187 15.27 8.35 -3.81
N HIS A 188 15.19 7.04 -4.01
CA HIS A 188 15.97 6.32 -5.01
C HIS A 188 15.61 6.74 -6.44
N VAL A 189 14.31 6.80 -6.78
CA VAL A 189 13.88 7.25 -8.10
C VAL A 189 14.34 8.69 -8.37
N ARG A 190 14.27 9.56 -7.36
CA ARG A 190 14.77 10.93 -7.46
C ARG A 190 16.28 10.97 -7.71
N SER A 191 17.09 10.21 -6.97
CA SER A 191 18.55 10.22 -7.17
C SER A 191 18.96 9.75 -8.56
N GLU A 192 18.28 8.73 -9.09
CA GLU A 192 18.52 8.25 -10.46
C GLU A 192 18.14 9.31 -11.50
N LEU A 193 16.98 9.96 -11.36
CA LEU A 193 16.55 11.02 -12.27
C LEU A 193 17.42 12.27 -12.18
N ASP A 194 17.87 12.64 -10.98
CA ASP A 194 18.83 13.73 -10.78
C ASP A 194 20.15 13.42 -11.49
N SER A 195 20.68 12.20 -11.38
CA SER A 195 21.91 11.79 -12.06
C SER A 195 21.76 11.84 -13.59
N LEU A 196 20.66 11.31 -14.12
CA LEU A 196 20.38 11.31 -15.56
C LEU A 196 20.20 12.73 -16.13
N THR A 197 19.56 13.63 -15.39
CA THR A 197 19.29 15.00 -15.85
C THR A 197 20.45 15.97 -15.65
N GLN A 198 21.41 15.63 -14.81
CA GLN A 198 22.67 16.36 -14.64
C GLN A 198 23.72 16.02 -15.70
N ASN A 199 23.53 14.92 -16.44
CA ASN A 199 24.43 14.54 -17.53
C ASN A 199 24.46 15.64 -18.63
N PRO A 200 25.63 16.09 -19.08
CA PRO A 200 25.77 17.09 -20.16
C PRO A 200 25.03 16.73 -21.46
N SER A 201 24.81 15.45 -21.73
CA SER A 201 24.08 14.96 -22.90
C SER A 201 22.56 15.12 -22.79
N CYS A 202 22.02 15.53 -21.63
CA CYS A 202 20.59 15.70 -21.43
C CYS A 202 20.09 17.02 -22.06
N PRO A 203 19.11 16.99 -22.98
CA PRO A 203 18.57 18.22 -23.58
C PRO A 203 18.03 19.19 -22.52
N PRO A 204 18.33 20.51 -22.61
CA PRO A 204 17.90 21.49 -21.61
C PRO A 204 16.39 21.50 -21.33
N VAL A 205 15.59 21.23 -22.35
CA VAL A 205 14.12 21.14 -22.25
C VAL A 205 13.68 19.99 -21.33
N VAL A 206 14.34 18.84 -21.41
CA VAL A 206 14.04 17.66 -20.57
C VAL A 206 14.36 17.98 -19.10
N ARG A 207 15.52 18.59 -18.84
CA ARG A 207 15.91 19.01 -17.49
C ARG A 207 14.94 20.04 -16.92
N LYS A 208 14.53 21.04 -17.71
CA LYS A 208 13.53 22.05 -17.28
C LYS A 208 12.20 21.40 -16.92
N GLY A 209 11.70 20.48 -17.75
CA GLY A 209 10.47 19.74 -17.48
C GLY A 209 10.55 18.88 -16.22
N TYR A 210 11.67 18.19 -16.02
CA TYR A 210 11.93 17.41 -14.81
C TYR A 210 11.93 18.29 -13.53
N LEU A 211 12.60 19.43 -13.56
CA LEU A 211 12.63 20.35 -12.41
C LEU A 211 11.24 20.92 -12.10
N MET A 212 10.46 21.26 -13.12
CA MET A 212 9.07 21.71 -12.95
C MET A 212 8.18 20.62 -12.34
N LEU A 213 8.30 19.38 -12.81
CA LEU A 213 7.55 18.25 -12.25
C LEU A 213 7.95 18.00 -10.79
N THR A 214 9.25 18.04 -10.50
CA THR A 214 9.79 17.82 -9.15
C THR A 214 9.33 18.91 -8.18
N ASP A 215 9.29 20.16 -8.62
CA ASP A 215 8.76 21.28 -7.83
C ASP A 215 7.26 21.08 -7.55
N LEU A 216 6.47 20.72 -8.57
CA LEU A 216 5.04 20.43 -8.40
C LEU A 216 4.79 19.31 -7.37
N VAL A 217 5.51 18.20 -7.50
CA VAL A 217 5.41 17.06 -6.57
C VAL A 217 5.84 17.49 -5.16
N THR A 218 6.92 18.26 -5.03
CA THR A 218 7.44 18.72 -3.73
C THR A 218 6.44 19.66 -3.06
N ARG A 219 5.84 20.61 -3.78
CA ARG A 219 4.80 21.50 -3.28
C ARG A 219 3.53 20.74 -2.85
N TYR A 220 3.12 19.76 -3.66
CA TYR A 220 1.97 18.93 -3.35
C TYR A 220 2.21 18.08 -2.10
N ALA A 221 3.42 17.53 -1.94
CA ALA A 221 3.80 16.82 -0.73
C ALA A 221 3.81 17.77 0.48
N SER A 222 4.40 18.96 0.36
CA SER A 222 4.65 19.86 1.49
C SER A 222 3.42 20.59 2.05
N THR A 223 2.27 20.61 1.36
CA THR A 223 1.07 21.37 1.79
C THR A 223 0.46 20.93 3.14
N VAL A 224 0.93 19.84 3.76
CA VAL A 224 0.47 19.33 5.08
C VAL A 224 1.56 19.45 6.16
N LEU A 225 2.80 19.85 5.81
CA LEU A 225 3.86 20.14 6.79
C LEU A 225 3.54 21.37 7.68
N SER A 226 2.49 22.13 7.35
CA SER A 226 2.07 23.32 8.09
C SER A 226 1.19 23.05 9.32
N ILE A 227 0.73 21.81 9.57
CA ILE A 227 -0.25 21.54 10.65
C ILE A 227 0.40 21.28 12.03
N ASN A 228 1.74 21.22 12.14
CA ASN A 228 2.41 20.91 13.41
C ASN A 228 3.60 21.81 13.78
N LYS A 229 3.73 22.99 13.16
CA LYS A 229 4.81 23.94 13.50
C LYS A 229 4.40 25.02 14.52
N ASP A 230 3.10 25.15 14.82
CA ASP A 230 2.57 26.19 15.72
C ASP A 230 2.09 25.63 17.08
N GLN A 231 2.66 24.53 17.56
CA GLN A 231 2.53 24.18 18.97
C GLN A 231 3.63 24.92 19.74
N PRO A 232 3.32 25.96 20.54
CA PRO A 232 4.33 26.65 21.32
C PRO A 232 4.99 25.63 22.26
N ALA A 233 6.31 25.59 22.25
CA ALA A 233 7.11 24.78 23.14
C ALA A 233 6.68 25.06 24.59
N THR A 234 5.90 24.15 25.18
CA THR A 234 5.58 24.19 26.60
C THR A 234 6.88 24.01 27.37
N ARG A 235 7.33 25.10 28.00
CA ARG A 235 8.44 25.12 28.96
C ARG A 235 8.26 23.98 29.97
N PRO A 236 9.31 23.23 30.33
CA PRO A 236 9.19 22.25 31.40
C PRO A 236 8.91 22.98 32.72
N THR A 237 7.79 22.69 33.36
CA THR A 237 7.51 23.08 34.75
C THR A 237 8.45 22.30 35.67
N PRO A 238 9.03 22.91 36.73
CA PRO A 238 9.86 22.19 37.67
C PRO A 238 8.99 21.18 38.44
N GLN A 239 9.28 19.88 38.30
CA GLN A 239 8.69 18.86 39.15
C GLN A 239 9.30 18.97 40.54
N SER A 240 8.47 19.31 41.53
CA SER A 240 8.79 19.16 42.94
C SER A 240 9.01 17.68 43.24
N SER A 241 10.21 17.33 43.69
CA SER A 241 10.56 16.00 44.17
C SER A 241 9.76 15.68 45.45
N THR A 242 8.99 14.59 45.41
CA THR A 242 8.60 13.86 46.61
C THR A 242 9.03 12.41 46.42
N PRO A 243 9.82 11.80 47.33
CA PRO A 243 10.37 10.46 47.13
C PRO A 243 9.27 9.40 47.11
N ALA A 244 9.41 8.43 46.19
CA ALA A 244 8.53 7.28 46.07
C ALA A 244 8.72 6.31 47.26
N ASP A 245 7.60 5.88 47.85
CA ASP A 245 7.50 4.80 48.82
C ASP A 245 7.62 3.43 48.10
N PRO A 246 8.64 2.61 48.41
CA PRO A 246 8.97 1.40 47.65
C PRO A 246 8.25 0.13 48.15
N THR A 247 6.95 0.20 48.46
CA THR A 247 6.27 -0.96 49.09
C THR A 247 4.92 -1.41 48.52
N LYS A 248 4.57 -1.06 47.27
CA LYS A 248 3.36 -1.64 46.62
C LYS A 248 3.67 -2.50 45.39
N VAL A 249 4.09 -3.73 45.69
CA VAL A 249 3.92 -4.91 44.84
C VAL A 249 2.58 -5.57 45.19
N LYS A 250 1.63 -5.64 44.26
CA LYS A 250 0.64 -6.73 44.08
C LYS A 250 -0.27 -6.42 42.88
N THR A 251 -0.14 -7.16 41.78
CA THR A 251 -0.96 -8.33 41.43
C THR A 251 -2.45 -8.00 41.21
N ARG A 252 -2.84 -7.81 39.95
CA ARG A 252 -3.87 -8.62 39.26
C ARG A 252 -3.84 -8.33 37.76
#